data_AF-A0A0P8BQ73-F1
#
_entry.id   AF-A0A0P8BQ73-F1
#
_cell.length_a   1.000
_cell.length_b   1.000
_cell.length_c   1.000
_cell.angle_alpha   90.00
_cell.angle_beta   90.00
_cell.angle_gamma   90.00
#
_symmetry.space_group_name_H-M   'P 1'
#
loop_
_entity.id
_entity.type
_entity.pdbx_description
1 polymer ?
#
loop_
_entity_poly.entity_id
_entity_poly.type
_entity_poly.pdbx_seq_one_letter_code
_entity_poly.pdbx_strand_id
1 'polypeptide(L)' 'MKPMLKISALLALGLFVAGCSDSSNNNRGQDLKLSVDFTTFVKNEIQRTEDDRKPVSINNLEFSFNDQDNEQAFDNLF' A
#
# COMPACT_ATOMS: atom_id res chain seq x y z
N MET A 1 -46.38 -12.53 8.10
CA MET A 1 -46.19 -12.14 6.68
C MET A 1 -45.27 -10.92 6.64
N LYS A 2 -44.11 -11.05 5.98
CA LYS A 2 -43.26 -10.03 5.33
C LYS A 2 -43.06 -8.65 6.01
N PRO A 3 -41.83 -8.27 6.39
CA PRO A 3 -41.38 -6.90 6.24
C PRO A 3 -40.85 -6.70 4.82
N MET A 4 -41.58 -5.95 3.99
CA MET A 4 -41.01 -5.28 2.82
C MET A 4 -41.02 -3.78 3.12
N LEU A 5 -39.86 -3.13 3.10
CA LEU A 5 -39.56 -2.09 2.11
C LEU A 5 -38.14 -1.51 2.32
N LYS A 6 -37.30 -1.75 1.32
CA LYS A 6 -36.39 -0.79 0.64
C LYS A 6 -35.81 0.36 1.49
N ILE A 7 -34.54 0.22 1.87
CA ILE A 7 -33.69 1.35 2.21
C ILE A 7 -32.87 1.67 0.96
N SER A 8 -33.37 2.67 0.23
CA SER A 8 -32.63 3.38 -0.80
C SER A 8 -31.88 4.54 -0.16
N ALA A 9 -30.76 4.90 -0.78
CA ALA A 9 -30.00 6.14 -0.59
C ALA A 9 -29.08 6.13 0.64
N LEU A 10 -27.83 6.60 0.58
CA LEU A 10 -27.34 7.74 -0.16
C LEU A 10 -25.82 7.56 -0.30
N LEU A 11 -25.30 7.54 -1.53
CA LEU A 11 -23.86 7.67 -1.78
C LEU A 11 -23.48 9.12 -1.42
N ALA A 12 -22.81 9.32 -0.29
CA ALA A 12 -22.23 10.62 0.07
C ALA A 12 -20.72 10.52 -0.11
N LEU A 13 -20.26 11.09 -1.22
CA LEU A 13 -18.87 11.41 -1.49
C LEU A 13 -18.37 12.37 -0.40
N GLY A 14 -17.53 11.89 0.51
CA GLY A 14 -16.78 12.71 1.46
C GLY A 14 -15.38 12.98 0.94
N LEU A 15 -15.22 14.05 0.17
CA LEU A 15 -13.92 14.61 -0.21
C LEU A 15 -13.40 15.50 0.93
N PHE A 16 -12.09 15.39 1.20
CA PHE A 16 -11.21 16.48 1.66
C PHE A 16 -11.33 16.86 3.17
N VAL A 17 -10.31 17.08 4.02
CA VAL A 17 -8.85 17.32 3.95
C VAL A 17 -8.25 17.11 5.35
N ALA A 18 -6.92 16.99 5.41
CA ALA A 18 -6.06 17.47 6.49
C ALA A 18 -5.84 16.52 7.67
N GLY A 19 -5.14 15.42 7.40
CA GLY A 19 -4.24 14.86 8.42
C GLY A 19 -3.08 15.83 8.65
N CYS A 20 -3.08 16.47 9.82
CA CYS A 20 -2.04 17.39 10.28
C CYS A 20 -0.66 16.73 10.18
N SER A 21 0.21 17.26 9.33
CA SER A 21 1.63 16.91 9.30
C SER A 21 2.33 17.65 10.44
N ASP A 22 2.66 16.95 11.52
CA ASP A 22 3.62 17.48 12.50
C ASP A 22 5.01 17.45 11.87
N SER A 23 5.53 18.65 11.62
CA SER A 23 6.79 18.89 10.92
C SER A 23 7.94 18.74 11.89
N SER A 24 8.55 17.56 11.91
CA SER A 24 9.89 17.37 12.47
C SER A 24 10.92 17.32 11.34
N ASN A 25 11.52 18.48 11.08
CA ASN A 25 12.55 18.70 10.09
C ASN A 25 13.85 17.98 10.46
N ASN A 26 14.02 16.74 9.99
CA ASN A 26 15.32 16.08 9.96
C ASN A 26 15.95 16.26 8.57
N ASN A 27 16.77 17.29 8.46
CA ASN A 27 17.69 17.53 7.34
C ASN A 27 18.77 16.42 7.30
N ARG A 28 18.39 15.22 6.87
CA ARG A 28 19.30 14.19 6.38
C ARG A 28 19.23 14.29 4.87
N GLY A 29 20.39 14.47 4.22
CA GLY A 29 20.51 14.80 2.80
C GLY A 29 19.51 14.03 1.92
N GLN A 30 18.91 14.75 0.98
CA GLN A 30 17.97 14.20 -0.01
C GLN A 30 18.68 13.18 -0.89
N ASP A 31 18.90 11.97 -0.36
CA ASP A 31 18.88 10.79 -1.19
C ASP A 31 17.43 10.66 -1.65
N LEU A 32 17.19 10.84 -2.95
CA LEU A 32 15.87 10.65 -3.56
C LEU A 32 15.49 9.17 -3.38
N LYS A 33 14.87 8.84 -2.24
CA LYS A 33 14.38 7.49 -1.98
C LYS A 33 13.24 7.22 -2.95
N LEU A 34 13.44 6.23 -3.81
CA LEU A 34 12.38 5.79 -4.70
C LEU A 34 11.28 5.18 -3.85
N SER A 35 10.08 5.76 -3.90
CA SER A 35 8.92 5.18 -3.26
C SER A 35 8.50 3.92 -4.02
N VAL A 36 8.41 2.79 -3.34
CA VAL A 36 8.06 1.48 -3.88
C VAL A 36 6.83 0.97 -3.14
N ASP A 37 5.84 0.48 -3.87
CA ASP A 37 4.71 -0.21 -3.26
C ASP A 37 5.15 -1.55 -2.67
N PHE A 38 4.91 -1.75 -1.37
CA PHE A 38 5.39 -2.92 -0.64
C PHE A 38 4.78 -4.22 -1.17
N THR A 39 3.47 -4.23 -1.43
CA THR A 39 2.75 -5.41 -1.94
C THR A 39 3.31 -5.84 -3.30
N THR A 40 3.54 -4.88 -4.19
CA THR A 40 4.15 -5.11 -5.50
C THR A 40 5.57 -5.62 -5.39
N PHE A 41 6.38 -5.03 -4.49
CA PHE A 41 7.74 -5.51 -4.23
C PHE A 41 7.76 -6.97 -3.80
N VAL A 42 6.92 -7.36 -2.83
CA VAL A 42 6.85 -8.74 -2.33
C VAL A 42 6.40 -9.70 -3.43
N LYS A 43 5.35 -9.36 -4.19
CA LYS A 43 4.87 -10.18 -5.32
C LYS A 43 5.97 -10.44 -6.35
N ASN A 44 6.69 -9.39 -6.74
CA ASN A 44 7.80 -9.50 -7.67
C ASN A 44 8.93 -10.37 -7.10
N GLU A 45 9.28 -10.21 -5.83
CA GLU A 45 10.35 -11.01 -5.22
C GLU A 45 9.97 -12.48 -5.03
N ILE A 46 8.69 -12.82 -4.86
CA ILE A 46 8.23 -14.23 -4.79
C ILE A 46 8.24 -14.90 -6.16
N GLN A 47 7.88 -14.17 -7.22
CA GLN A 47 7.92 -14.68 -8.59
C GLN A 47 9.33 -14.98 -9.12
N ARG A 48 10.37 -14.44 -8.45
CA ARG A 48 11.77 -14.68 -8.82
C ARG A 48 12.30 -15.96 -8.16
N THR A 49 12.09 -17.09 -8.85
CA THR A 49 12.43 -18.45 -8.37
C THR A 49 13.77 -19.00 -8.88
N GLU A 50 14.56 -18.20 -9.58
CA GLU A 50 15.84 -18.63 -10.15
C GLU A 50 16.85 -19.02 -9.05
N ASP A 51 17.58 -20.14 -9.26
CA ASP A 51 18.57 -20.66 -8.30
C ASP A 51 19.76 -19.72 -8.08
N ASP A 52 20.09 -18.86 -9.05
CA ASP A 52 21.24 -17.95 -9.01
C ASP A 52 20.88 -16.50 -8.63
N ARG A 53 19.64 -16.31 -8.15
CA ARG A 53 19.07 -15.00 -7.82
C ARG A 53 20.00 -14.18 -6.93
N LYS A 54 20.22 -12.93 -7.35
CA LYS A 54 20.97 -11.94 -6.58
C LYS A 54 20.07 -11.25 -5.54
N PRO A 55 20.61 -10.95 -4.34
CA PRO A 55 19.89 -10.18 -3.34
C PRO A 55 19.56 -8.78 -3.85
N VAL A 56 18.39 -8.27 -3.47
CA VAL A 56 17.96 -6.90 -3.81
C VAL A 56 18.31 -5.97 -2.64
N SER A 57 18.97 -4.84 -2.94
CA SER A 57 19.28 -3.82 -1.95
C SER A 57 18.05 -2.96 -1.66
N ILE A 58 17.71 -2.80 -0.37
CA ILE A 58 16.53 -2.05 0.08
C ILE A 58 16.88 -0.73 0.80
N ASN A 59 18.16 -0.45 1.05
CA ASN A 59 18.58 0.67 1.90
C ASN A 59 18.17 2.05 1.35
N ASN A 60 18.03 2.14 0.03
CA ASN A 60 17.67 3.38 -0.68
C ASN A 60 16.22 3.37 -1.17
N LEU A 61 15.42 2.40 -0.72
CA LEU A 61 14.00 2.33 -1.00
C LEU A 61 13.21 2.94 0.15
N GLU A 62 12.09 3.55 -0.18
CA GLU A 62 11.05 3.92 0.77
C GLU A 62 9.80 3.13 0.41
N PHE A 63 9.29 2.34 1.35
CA PHE A 63 8.10 1.53 1.09
C PHE A 63 6.83 2.34 1.39
N SER A 64 5.89 2.31 0.44
CA SER A 64 4.52 2.72 0.65
C SER A 64 3.67 1.47 0.96
N PHE A 65 2.76 1.60 1.93
CA PHE A 65 1.95 0.51 2.46
C PHE A 65 0.47 0.77 2.13
N ASN A 66 0.10 0.51 0.89
CA ASN A 66 -1.22 0.87 0.35
C ASN A 66 -2.30 -0.19 0.61
N ASP A 67 -1.92 -1.41 0.98
CA ASP A 67 -2.82 -2.57 1.12
C ASP A 67 -2.99 -3.05 2.58
N GLN A 68 -2.74 -2.21 3.59
CA GLN A 68 -2.75 -2.64 5.00
C GLN A 68 -4.08 -3.25 5.47
N ASP A 69 -5.20 -2.77 4.92
CA ASP A 69 -6.54 -3.25 5.25
C ASP A 69 -7.08 -4.26 4.21
N ASN A 70 -6.28 -4.64 3.22
CA ASN A 70 -6.64 -5.59 2.19
C ASN A 70 -6.11 -6.98 2.56
N GLU A 71 -6.93 -7.77 3.26
CA GLU A 71 -6.58 -9.13 3.68
C GLU A 71 -6.24 -10.06 2.50
N GLN A 72 -6.77 -9.76 1.31
CA GLN A 72 -6.58 -10.54 0.08
C GLN A 72 -5.39 -10.04 -0.77
N ALA A 73 -4.58 -9.12 -0.26
CA ALA A 73 -3.48 -8.50 -1.01
C ALA A 73 -2.52 -9.52 -1.64
N PHE A 74 -2.41 -10.72 -1.06
CA PHE A 74 -1.48 -11.77 -1.45
C PHE A 74 -2.14 -13.06 -1.94
N ASP A 75 -3.47 -13.11 -2.09
CA ASP A 75 -4.20 -14.34 -2.46
C ASP A 75 -3.77 -14.92 -3.81
N ASN A 76 -3.27 -14.08 -4.71
CA ASN A 76 -2.85 -14.46 -6.07
C ASN A 76 -1.37 -14.85 -6.18
N LEU A 77 -0.69 -15.14 -5.07
CA LEU A 77 0.73 -15.54 -5.09
C LEU A 77 0.94 -17.00 -5.55
N PHE A 78 -0.09 -17.85 -5.48
CA PHE A 78 0.01 -19.30 -5.71
C PHE A 78 -1.20 -19.85 -6.47
#